data_AF-A0A2S4MPH8-F1
#
_entry.id   AF-A0A2S4MPH8-F1
#
_cell.length_a   1.000
_cell.length_b   1.000
_cell.length_c   1.000
_cell.angle_alpha   90.00
_cell.angle_beta   90.00
_cell.angle_gamma   90.00
#
_symmetry.space_group_name_H-M   'P 1'
#
loop_
_entity.id
_entity.type
_entity.pdbx_description
1 polymer ?
#
loop_
_entity_poly.entity_id
_entity_poly.type
_entity_poly.pdbx_seq_one_letter_code
_entity_poly.pdbx_strand_id
1 'polypeptide(L)'
;MGDNGGPPLDEPPPYEPEWGKGEINRYFEWRTAHRRAWRKPPAIALRREERAEALGLTYEEYTLELLERGRHPQPEDVAGIKAKRAERRRSGGVVGQSLKGLRLK
;
A
#
# COMPACT_ATOMS: atom_id res chain seq x y z
N MET A 1 49.57 22.62 6.13
CA MET A 1 48.61 23.12 5.12
C MET A 1 47.35 22.32 5.30
N GLY A 2 46.30 22.94 5.83
CA GLY A 2 45.02 22.29 6.10
C GLY A 2 44.09 22.47 4.91
N ASP A 3 43.48 21.36 4.47
CA ASP A 3 42.29 21.40 3.63
C ASP A 3 41.08 21.29 4.55
N ASN A 4 40.23 22.31 4.56
CA ASN A 4 39.12 22.44 5.49
C ASN A 4 37.91 21.55 5.13
N GLY A 5 38.07 20.52 4.30
CA GLY A 5 37.00 19.58 3.92
C GLY A 5 35.70 20.27 3.48
N GLY A 6 35.82 21.47 2.88
CA GLY A 6 34.69 22.32 2.56
C GLY A 6 33.77 21.66 1.54
N PRO A 7 32.48 22.03 1.51
CA PRO A 7 31.56 21.53 0.50
C PRO A 7 32.16 21.74 -0.92
N PRO A 8 31.89 20.81 -1.86
CA PRO A 8 32.43 20.88 -3.22
C PRO A 8 32.26 22.27 -3.84
N LEU A 9 33.28 22.72 -4.58
CA LEU A 9 33.24 24.01 -5.28
C LEU A 9 32.28 24.00 -6.47
N ASP A 10 31.90 22.81 -6.95
CA ASP A 10 30.87 22.66 -7.96
C ASP A 10 29.52 22.97 -7.35
N GLU A 11 28.78 23.89 -7.97
CA GLU A 11 27.42 24.19 -7.57
C GLU A 11 26.59 22.89 -7.68
N PRO A 12 25.93 22.45 -6.59
CA PRO A 12 25.02 21.32 -6.68
C PRO A 12 23.94 21.65 -7.73
N PRO A 13 23.43 20.64 -8.46
CA PRO A 13 22.36 20.86 -9.41
C PRO A 13 21.22 21.63 -8.73
N PRO A 14 20.59 22.59 -9.43
CA PRO A 14 19.56 23.43 -8.84
C PRO A 14 18.47 22.55 -8.23
N TYR A 15 18.13 22.83 -6.97
CA TYR A 15 17.05 22.12 -6.29
C TYR A 15 15.75 22.29 -7.05
N GLU A 16 15.23 21.20 -7.60
CA GLU A 16 13.90 21.16 -8.21
C GLU A 16 12.87 20.79 -7.14
N PRO A 17 11.95 21.69 -6.78
CA PRO A 17 10.90 21.35 -5.83
C PRO A 17 9.91 20.38 -6.46
N GLU A 18 9.25 19.56 -5.62
CA GLU A 18 8.29 18.55 -6.08
C GLU A 18 7.08 19.13 -6.84
N TRP A 19 6.76 20.41 -6.66
CA TRP A 19 5.70 21.11 -7.38
C TRP A 19 6.14 21.72 -8.73
N GLY A 20 7.42 21.57 -9.10
CA GLY A 20 7.99 22.06 -10.35
C GLY A 20 7.80 23.56 -10.57
N LYS A 21 7.52 23.97 -11.81
CA LYS A 21 7.27 25.37 -12.22
C LYS A 21 5.90 25.93 -11.80
N GLY A 22 5.08 25.13 -11.11
CA GLY A 22 3.72 25.51 -10.70
C GLY A 22 3.68 26.24 -9.37
N GLU A 23 2.48 26.68 -8.98
CA GLU A 23 2.25 27.24 -7.64
C GLU A 23 2.30 26.14 -6.58
N ILE A 24 3.08 26.38 -5.52
CA ILE A 24 3.25 25.47 -4.38
C ILE A 24 1.90 25.03 -3.79
N ASN A 25 0.98 25.98 -3.58
CA ASN A 25 -0.32 25.72 -2.95
C ASN A 25 -1.16 24.74 -3.78
N ARG A 26 -1.23 24.95 -5.10
CA ARG A 26 -2.03 24.13 -6.01
C ARG A 26 -1.54 22.67 -6.04
N TYR A 27 -0.24 22.44 -5.97
CA TYR A 27 0.32 21.09 -5.92
C TYR A 27 -0.11 20.34 -4.64
N PHE A 28 0.01 20.97 -3.47
CA PHE A 28 -0.34 20.32 -2.20
C PHE A 28 -1.85 20.13 -2.03
N GLU A 29 -2.66 21.09 -2.49
CA GLU A 29 -4.11 20.96 -2.52
C GLU A 29 -4.56 19.81 -3.41
N TRP A 30 -4.04 19.74 -4.65
CA TRP A 30 -4.31 18.63 -5.55
C TRP A 30 -3.87 17.28 -4.95
N ARG A 31 -2.64 17.20 -4.42
CA ARG A 31 -2.10 15.97 -3.80
C ARG A 31 -2.97 15.49 -2.65
N THR A 32 -3.46 16.42 -1.83
CA THR A 32 -4.34 16.12 -0.70
C THR A 32 -5.73 15.66 -1.17
N ALA A 33 -6.33 16.38 -2.12
CA ALA A 33 -7.62 16.03 -2.71
C ALA A 33 -7.56 14.66 -3.40
N HIS A 34 -6.50 14.41 -4.16
CA HIS A 34 -6.21 13.12 -4.79
C HIS A 34 -6.12 12.02 -3.72
N ARG A 35 -5.26 12.15 -2.72
CA ARG A 35 -5.12 11.15 -1.64
C ARG A 35 -6.46 10.86 -0.95
N ARG A 36 -7.28 11.90 -0.73
CA ARG A 36 -8.61 11.77 -0.11
C ARG A 36 -9.60 11.04 -1.03
N ALA A 37 -9.63 11.35 -2.32
CA ALA A 37 -10.51 10.71 -3.30
C ALA A 37 -10.19 9.22 -3.47
N TRP A 38 -8.91 8.86 -3.42
CA TRP A 38 -8.44 7.47 -3.52
C TRP A 38 -8.40 6.73 -2.19
N ARG A 39 -8.75 7.37 -1.07
CA ARG A 39 -8.84 6.71 0.23
C ARG A 39 -10.10 5.82 0.26
N LYS A 40 -9.89 4.51 0.32
CA LYS A 40 -11.00 3.55 0.45
C LYS A 40 -11.77 3.84 1.75
N PRO A 41 -13.12 3.85 1.72
CA PRO A 41 -13.92 3.92 2.94
C PRO A 41 -13.51 2.80 3.91
N PRO A 42 -13.23 3.11 5.19
CA PRO A 42 -12.89 2.09 6.18
C PRO A 42 -13.91 0.94 6.24
N ALA A 43 -15.19 1.24 6.02
CA ALA A 43 -16.27 0.25 5.95
C ALA A 43 -16.04 -0.85 4.90
N ILE A 44 -15.42 -0.55 3.76
CA ILE A 44 -15.11 -1.56 2.74
C ILE A 44 -13.99 -2.48 3.23
N ALA A 45 -12.97 -1.93 3.89
CA ALA A 45 -11.88 -2.72 4.45
C ALA A 45 -12.39 -3.65 5.56
N LEU A 46 -13.23 -3.13 6.46
CA LEU A 46 -13.86 -3.91 7.54
C LEU A 46 -14.73 -5.04 7.00
N ARG A 47 -15.62 -4.76 6.04
CA ARG A 47 -16.45 -5.80 5.39
C ARG A 47 -15.62 -6.90 4.74
N ARG A 48 -14.46 -6.55 4.17
CA ARG A 48 -13.54 -7.53 3.56
C ARG A 48 -12.83 -8.35 4.63
N GLU A 49 -12.42 -7.74 5.74
CA GLU A 49 -11.86 -8.46 6.90
C GLU A 49 -12.87 -9.47 7.43
N GLU A 50 -14.11 -9.06 7.71
CA GLU A 50 -15.17 -9.95 8.20
C GLU A 50 -15.40 -11.16 7.28
N ARG A 51 -15.41 -10.94 5.96
CA ARG A 51 -15.56 -12.01 4.97
C ARG A 51 -14.31 -12.91 4.89
N ALA A 52 -13.13 -12.33 5.04
CA ALA A 52 -11.89 -13.10 5.10
C ALA A 52 -11.89 -14.02 6.33
N GLU A 53 -12.26 -13.47 7.50
CA GLU A 53 -12.40 -14.22 8.75
C GLU A 53 -13.41 -15.37 8.62
N ALA A 54 -14.58 -15.12 8.03
CA ALA A 54 -15.59 -16.14 7.77
C ALA A 54 -15.07 -17.31 6.91
N LEU A 55 -14.11 -17.06 6.02
CA LEU A 55 -13.47 -18.06 5.16
C LEU A 55 -12.16 -18.63 5.77
N GLY A 56 -11.74 -18.15 6.93
CA GLY A 56 -10.44 -18.49 7.53
C GLY A 56 -9.25 -18.06 6.66
N LEU A 57 -9.41 -16.97 5.92
CA LEU A 57 -8.39 -16.27 5.13
C LEU A 57 -7.96 -15.00 5.86
N THR A 58 -6.79 -14.47 5.53
CA THR A 58 -6.46 -13.10 5.95
C THR A 58 -7.05 -12.07 5.00
N TYR A 59 -7.22 -10.83 5.46
CA TYR A 59 -7.73 -9.74 4.62
C TYR A 59 -6.93 -9.57 3.33
N GLU A 60 -5.62 -9.74 3.41
CA GLU A 60 -4.75 -9.67 2.24
C GLU A 60 -5.00 -10.82 1.27
N GLU A 61 -5.10 -12.06 1.75
CA GLU A 61 -5.43 -13.21 0.91
C GLU A 61 -6.76 -13.02 0.20
N TYR A 62 -7.78 -12.56 0.93
CA TYR A 62 -9.09 -12.25 0.38
C TYR A 62 -9.04 -11.10 -0.64
N THR A 63 -8.29 -10.04 -0.33
CA THR A 63 -8.21 -8.84 -1.17
C THR A 63 -7.43 -9.11 -2.45
N LEU A 64 -6.33 -9.87 -2.40
CA LEU A 64 -5.56 -10.25 -3.59
C LEU A 64 -6.41 -11.04 -4.56
N GLU A 65 -7.17 -12.02 -4.07
CA GLU A 65 -8.08 -12.80 -4.91
C GLU A 65 -9.14 -11.92 -5.58
N LEU A 66 -9.69 -10.95 -4.84
CA LEU A 66 -10.63 -9.97 -5.40
C LEU A 66 -9.99 -9.07 -6.47
N LEU A 67 -8.75 -8.63 -6.27
CA LEU A 67 -8.05 -7.74 -7.20
C LEU A 67 -7.56 -8.48 -8.45
N GLU A 68 -7.09 -9.72 -8.31
CA GLU A 68 -6.57 -10.53 -9.41
C GLU A 68 -7.69 -11.10 -10.28
N ARG A 69 -8.75 -11.64 -9.66
CA ARG A 69 -9.82 -12.37 -10.36
C ARG A 69 -11.08 -11.54 -10.58
N GLY A 70 -11.18 -10.37 -9.96
CA GLY A 70 -12.35 -9.48 -10.07
C GLY A 70 -13.61 -9.99 -9.36
N ARG A 71 -13.54 -11.10 -8.62
CA ARG A 71 -14.67 -11.68 -7.87
C ARG A 71 -14.31 -11.97 -6.42
N HIS A 72 -15.31 -11.97 -5.54
CA HIS A 72 -15.11 -12.35 -4.15
C HIS A 72 -14.80 -13.85 -4.02
N PRO A 73 -13.80 -14.23 -3.19
CA PRO A 73 -13.54 -15.62 -2.84
C PRO A 73 -14.79 -16.33 -2.32
N GLN A 74 -15.01 -17.56 -2.80
CA GLN A 74 -16.06 -18.45 -2.32
C GLN A 74 -15.44 -19.57 -1.47
N PRO A 75 -16.23 -20.31 -0.66
CA PRO A 75 -15.73 -21.41 0.16
C PRO A 75 -14.92 -22.44 -0.62
N GLU A 76 -15.27 -22.70 -1.88
CA GLU A 76 -14.61 -23.67 -2.75
C GLU A 76 -13.18 -23.24 -3.13
N ASP A 77 -12.91 -21.93 -3.17
CA ASP A 77 -11.59 -21.39 -3.51
C ASP A 77 -10.58 -21.51 -2.34
N VAL A 78 -11.08 -21.64 -1.10
CA VAL A 78 -10.29 -21.49 0.13
C VAL A 78 -9.12 -22.47 0.19
N ALA A 79 -9.34 -23.74 -0.18
CA ALA A 79 -8.29 -24.75 -0.16
C ALA A 79 -7.14 -24.39 -1.10
N GLY A 80 -7.46 -23.93 -2.33
CA GLY A 80 -6.46 -23.50 -3.31
C GLY A 80 -5.70 -22.25 -2.87
N ILE A 81 -6.40 -21.29 -2.25
CA ILE A 81 -5.77 -20.07 -1.71
C ILE A 81 -4.78 -20.44 -0.59
N LYS A 82 -5.19 -21.31 0.35
CA LYS A 82 -4.33 -21.75 1.46
C LYS A 82 -3.11 -22.54 0.97
N ALA A 83 -3.25 -23.35 -0.09
CA ALA A 83 -2.15 -24.10 -0.67
C ALA A 83 -1.01 -23.20 -1.19
N LYS A 84 -1.33 -22.00 -1.70
CA LYS A 84 -0.34 -21.03 -2.22
C LYS A 84 0.49 -20.35 -1.12
N ARG A 85 0.16 -20.48 0.16
CA ARG A 85 0.87 -19.80 1.27
C ARG A 85 2.37 -20.11 1.28
N ALA A 86 2.76 -21.35 1.03
CA ALA A 86 4.17 -21.75 1.04
C ALA A 86 4.94 -21.06 -0.09
N GLU A 87 4.34 -20.96 -1.28
CA GLU A 87 4.91 -20.25 -2.41
C GLU A 87 5.05 -18.76 -2.14
N ARG A 88 3.99 -18.12 -1.62
CA ARG A 88 4.01 -16.70 -1.25
C ARG A 88 5.12 -16.37 -0.25
N ARG A 89 5.34 -17.23 0.76
CA ARG A 89 6.46 -17.05 1.70
C ARG A 89 7.82 -17.11 1.00
N ARG A 90 7.99 -18.03 0.03
CA ARG A 90 9.24 -18.16 -0.73
C ARG A 90 9.49 -16.96 -1.64
N SER A 91 8.44 -16.40 -2.25
CA SER A 91 8.56 -15.25 -3.14
C SER A 91 8.72 -13.92 -2.39
N GLY A 92 8.86 -13.93 -1.06
CA GLY A 92 8.86 -12.71 -0.24
C GLY A 92 7.52 -11.98 -0.21
N GLY A 93 6.44 -12.64 -0.67
CA GLY A 93 5.09 -12.13 -0.59
C GLY A 93 4.62 -12.11 0.87
N VAL A 94 3.79 -11.14 1.21
CA VAL A 94 3.23 -11.04 2.55
C VAL A 94 2.23 -12.19 2.75
N VAL A 95 2.37 -12.89 3.87
CA VAL A 95 1.47 -13.97 4.28
C VAL A 95 1.02 -13.67 5.69
N GLY A 96 -0.28 -13.47 5.88
CA GLY A 96 -0.83 -13.41 7.23
C GLY A 96 -1.09 -12.02 7.81
N GLN A 97 -1.02 -10.92 7.05
CA GLN A 97 -1.47 -9.63 7.59
C GLN A 97 -3.00 -9.62 7.74
N SER A 98 -3.45 -9.73 9.00
CA SER A 98 -4.80 -9.36 9.41
C SER A 98 -4.81 -7.88 9.77
N LEU A 99 -5.93 -7.19 9.54
CA LEU A 99 -6.09 -5.81 10.00
C LEU A 99 -6.35 -5.73 11.51
N LYS A 100 -6.47 -6.86 12.23
CA LYS A 100 -6.58 -6.87 13.71
C LYS A 100 -5.39 -6.16 14.34
N GLY A 101 -5.68 -5.06 15.04
CA GLY A 101 -4.69 -4.23 15.73
C GLY A 101 -4.25 -2.97 14.97
N LEU A 102 -4.55 -2.86 13.66
CA LEU A 102 -4.37 -1.62 12.92
C LEU A 102 -5.56 -0.68 13.21
N ARG A 103 -5.31 0.48 13.82
CA ARG A 103 -6.32 1.54 13.96
C ARG A 103 -6.65 2.08 12.57
N LEU A 104 -7.68 1.52 11.94
CA LEU A 104 -8.33 2.09 10.76
C LEU A 104 -9.08 3.36 11.23
N LYS A 105 -8.38 4.50 11.23
CA LYS A 105 -8.95 5.84 11.49
C LYS A 105 -9.57 6.43 10.23
#